data_AF-A0A1S3LHW5-F1
#
_entry.id   AF-A0A1S3LHW5-F1
#
_cell.length_a   1.000
_cell.length_b   1.000
_cell.length_c   1.000
_cell.angle_alpha   90.00
_cell.angle_beta   90.00
_cell.angle_gamma   90.00
#
_symmetry.space_group_name_H-M   'P 1'
#
loop_
_entity.id
_entity.type
_entity.pdbx_description
1 polymer ?
#
loop_
_entity_poly.entity_id
_entity_poly.type
_entity_poly.pdbx_seq_one_letter_code
_entity_poly.pdbx_strand_id
1 'polypeptide(L)'
;YFTQISTLADVQENVMEYLHVLSRPKVIAQEHDTVWTEAYIDSTLEDGQGPILMTTVAMPVFSTKNETRNRGILLGVVGTDVPVSELLKTIPKYKLGIHGYAFAITNNGYILTHPDLRPLYEESKKRRKPNYSSVDLSEVEWEDKDDILRNAMVNRKTGTFSMEVKKTVDKGVS
;
A
#
# COMPACT_ATOMS: atom_id res chain seq x y z
N TYR A 1 10.23 -1.74 -29.24
CA TYR A 1 10.20 -0.30 -28.93
C TYR A 1 11.57 0.04 -28.36
N PHE A 2 12.22 1.07 -28.89
CA PHE A 2 13.56 1.50 -28.47
C PHE A 2 13.53 3.02 -28.38
N THR A 3 13.90 3.57 -27.22
CA THR A 3 14.03 5.01 -27.00
C THR A 3 15.40 5.34 -26.43
N GLN A 4 15.89 6.52 -26.82
CA GLN A 4 17.13 7.07 -26.33
C GLN A 4 16.80 8.28 -25.46
N ILE A 5 17.20 8.22 -24.19
CA ILE A 5 17.05 9.34 -23.25
C ILE A 5 18.34 10.15 -23.34
N SER A 6 18.25 11.38 -23.81
CA SER A 6 19.42 12.28 -23.91
C SER A 6 19.38 13.36 -22.83
N THR A 7 18.21 13.73 -22.34
CA THR A 7 18.01 14.75 -21.29
C THR A 7 17.00 14.32 -20.23
N LEU A 8 17.00 15.00 -19.08
CA LEU A 8 16.03 14.77 -18.00
C LEU A 8 14.58 15.07 -18.43
N ALA A 9 14.40 16.01 -19.37
CA ALA A 9 13.08 16.34 -19.93
C ALA A 9 12.53 15.21 -20.81
N ASP A 10 13.41 14.51 -21.53
CA ASP A 10 13.03 13.39 -22.40
C ASP A 10 12.52 12.18 -21.60
N VAL A 11 12.84 12.08 -20.30
CA VAL A 11 12.41 10.97 -19.45
C VAL A 11 10.90 10.93 -19.34
N GLN A 12 10.26 12.09 -19.12
CA GLN A 12 8.81 12.14 -18.92
C GLN A 12 8.06 11.68 -20.17
N GLU A 13 8.49 12.11 -21.36
CA GLU A 13 7.85 11.75 -22.62
C GLU A 13 8.09 10.27 -22.98
N ASN A 14 9.35 9.81 -22.87
CA ASN A 14 9.71 8.43 -23.19
C ASN A 14 9.07 7.40 -22.24
N VAL A 15 8.91 7.73 -20.96
CA VAL A 15 8.23 6.85 -19.98
C VAL A 15 6.74 6.74 -20.31
N MET A 16 6.10 7.84 -20.70
CA MET A 16 4.67 7.84 -21.04
C MET A 16 4.38 7.03 -22.28
N GLU A 17 5.22 7.12 -23.32
CA GLU A 17 5.09 6.26 -24.50
C GLU A 17 5.28 4.77 -24.18
N TYR A 18 6.19 4.44 -23.27
CA TYR A 18 6.42 3.05 -22.87
C TYR A 18 5.20 2.42 -22.17
N LEU A 19 4.50 3.18 -21.33
CA LEU A 19 3.24 2.73 -20.69
C LEU A 19 2.17 2.34 -21.72
N HIS A 20 2.06 3.08 -22.83
CA HIS A 20 1.13 2.75 -23.90
C HIS A 20 1.47 1.45 -24.61
N VAL A 21 2.75 1.05 -24.67
CA VAL A 21 3.17 -0.23 -25.26
C VAL A 21 2.90 -1.38 -24.30
N LEU A 22 3.27 -1.23 -23.02
CA LEU A 22 3.10 -2.27 -22.00
C LEU A 22 1.63 -2.56 -21.68
N SER A 23 0.75 -1.58 -21.81
CA SER A 23 -0.68 -1.76 -21.52
C SER A 23 -1.43 -2.55 -22.61
N ARG A 24 -0.91 -2.67 -23.84
CA ARG A 24 -1.64 -3.28 -24.97
C ARG A 24 -2.17 -4.69 -24.68
N PRO A 25 -1.39 -5.63 -24.13
CA PRO A 25 -1.90 -6.97 -23.83
C PRO A 25 -3.08 -6.94 -22.86
N LYS A 26 -2.99 -6.12 -21.80
CA LYS A 26 -4.09 -5.94 -20.82
C LYS A 26 -5.33 -5.33 -21.46
N VAL A 27 -5.15 -4.34 -22.35
CA VAL A 27 -6.25 -3.68 -23.06
C VAL A 27 -6.96 -4.65 -24.01
N ILE A 28 -6.19 -5.43 -24.78
CA ILE A 28 -6.72 -6.42 -25.73
C ILE A 28 -7.45 -7.54 -24.99
N ALA A 29 -6.91 -7.97 -23.84
CA ALA A 29 -7.55 -8.94 -22.96
C ALA A 29 -8.79 -8.39 -22.22
N GLN A 30 -9.04 -7.07 -22.30
CA GLN A 30 -10.11 -6.37 -21.57
C GLN A 30 -10.07 -6.62 -20.06
N GLU A 31 -8.86 -6.70 -19.51
CA GLU A 31 -8.62 -7.00 -18.11
C GLU A 31 -8.70 -5.73 -17.26
N HIS A 32 -9.76 -5.62 -16.44
CA HIS A 32 -9.99 -4.48 -15.54
C HIS A 32 -9.53 -4.80 -14.12
N ASP A 33 -8.27 -5.23 -13.98
CA ASP A 33 -7.70 -5.49 -12.66
C ASP A 33 -7.63 -4.20 -11.85
N THR A 34 -8.14 -4.30 -10.63
CA THR A 34 -8.00 -3.24 -9.63
C THR A 34 -6.74 -3.48 -8.82
N VAL A 35 -5.97 -2.41 -8.60
CA VAL A 35 -4.76 -2.43 -7.77
C VAL A 35 -4.91 -1.47 -6.59
N TRP A 36 -4.32 -1.85 -5.45
CA TRP A 36 -4.25 -1.00 -4.27
C TRP A 36 -2.84 -0.44 -4.14
N THR A 37 -2.72 0.86 -3.87
CA THR A 37 -1.42 1.47 -3.57
C THR A 37 -0.98 1.16 -2.14
N GLU A 38 0.31 1.30 -1.88
CA GLU A 38 0.82 1.40 -0.52
C GLU A 38 0.18 2.58 0.23
N ALA A 39 0.27 2.54 1.55
CA ALA A 39 -0.26 3.61 2.38
C ALA A 39 0.56 4.90 2.19
N TYR A 40 -0.11 6.02 1.94
CA TYR A 40 0.51 7.33 1.85
C TYR A 40 -0.24 8.34 2.70
N ILE A 41 0.47 9.38 3.14
CA ILE A 41 -0.10 10.49 3.87
C ILE A 41 -0.68 11.49 2.88
N ASP A 42 -1.95 11.81 3.06
CA ASP A 42 -2.56 12.98 2.47
C ASP A 42 -2.59 14.12 3.50
N SER A 43 -2.12 15.29 3.07
CA SER A 43 -2.11 16.51 3.88
C SER A 43 -3.07 17.58 3.32
N THR A 44 -3.77 17.28 2.24
CA THR A 44 -4.77 18.18 1.63
C THR A 44 -6.13 18.05 2.31
N LEU A 45 -6.46 16.85 2.78
CA LEU A 45 -7.63 16.58 3.61
C LEU A 45 -7.31 16.92 5.07
N GLU A 46 -7.33 18.21 5.41
CA GLU A 46 -7.24 18.65 6.81
C GLU A 46 -8.58 18.48 7.52
N ASP A 47 -8.87 17.26 7.99
CA ASP A 47 -10.12 16.96 8.72
C ASP A 47 -10.07 17.46 10.18
N GLY A 48 -9.46 18.63 10.41
CA GLY A 48 -9.18 19.21 11.74
C GLY A 48 -8.17 18.44 12.60
N GLN A 49 -7.85 17.18 12.25
CA GLN A 49 -7.04 16.24 13.04
C GLN A 49 -5.63 15.97 12.48
N GLY A 50 -5.25 16.66 11.40
CA GLY A 50 -3.93 16.53 10.78
C GLY A 50 -3.89 15.54 9.61
N PRO A 51 -2.67 15.19 9.13
CA PRO A 51 -2.50 14.36 7.94
C PRO A 51 -3.09 12.95 8.13
N ILE A 52 -3.79 12.45 7.12
CA ILE A 52 -4.48 11.16 7.17
C ILE A 52 -3.72 10.13 6.34
N LEU A 53 -3.64 8.90 6.85
CA LEU A 53 -3.10 7.77 6.09
C LEU A 53 -4.18 7.22 5.15
N MET A 54 -3.87 7.18 3.86
CA MET A 54 -4.75 6.83 2.75
C MET A 54 -4.15 5.69 1.94
N THR A 55 -4.98 4.97 1.20
CA THR A 55 -4.58 4.05 0.13
C THR A 55 -5.52 4.27 -1.06
N THR A 56 -5.01 4.19 -2.29
CA THR A 56 -5.80 4.40 -3.49
C THR A 56 -6.13 3.07 -4.15
N VAL A 57 -7.40 2.91 -4.51
CA VAL A 57 -7.88 1.86 -5.40
C VAL A 57 -7.81 2.40 -6.82
N ALA A 58 -6.99 1.79 -7.69
CA ALA A 58 -6.79 2.23 -9.06
C ALA A 58 -7.22 1.16 -10.07
N MET A 59 -7.88 1.60 -11.15
CA MET A 59 -8.34 0.74 -12.24
C MET A 59 -8.02 1.38 -13.60
N PRO A 60 -7.46 0.63 -14.56
CA PRO A 60 -7.17 1.16 -15.89
C PRO A 60 -8.46 1.33 -16.71
N VAL A 61 -8.51 2.41 -17.50
CA VAL A 61 -9.62 2.73 -18.39
C VAL A 61 -9.18 2.61 -19.84
N PHE A 62 -9.89 1.81 -20.61
CA PHE A 62 -9.53 1.47 -21.99
C PHE A 62 -10.51 2.02 -23.01
N SER A 63 -10.03 2.21 -24.24
CA SER A 63 -10.90 2.57 -25.37
C SER A 63 -11.77 1.40 -25.78
N THR A 64 -13.09 1.60 -25.82
CA THR A 64 -14.08 0.58 -26.22
C THR A 64 -14.46 0.68 -27.70
N LYS A 65 -13.88 1.61 -28.47
CA LYS A 65 -14.20 1.78 -29.90
C LYS A 65 -13.69 0.57 -30.71
N ASN A 66 -14.51 0.05 -31.62
CA ASN A 66 -14.14 -1.12 -32.44
C ASN A 66 -12.86 -0.89 -33.27
N GLU A 67 -12.66 0.32 -33.79
CA GLU A 67 -11.50 0.69 -34.61
C GLU A 67 -10.17 0.65 -33.84
N THR A 68 -10.20 0.86 -32.53
CA THR A 68 -9.01 0.95 -31.67
C THR A 68 -8.82 -0.29 -30.79
N ARG A 69 -9.75 -1.25 -30.83
CA ARG A 69 -9.73 -2.45 -30.00
C ARG A 69 -8.45 -3.27 -30.19
N ASN A 70 -8.00 -3.44 -31.43
CA ASN A 70 -6.77 -4.18 -31.75
C ASN A 70 -5.48 -3.37 -31.48
N ARG A 71 -5.60 -2.04 -31.28
CA ARG A 71 -4.45 -1.17 -30.98
C ARG A 71 -4.11 -1.16 -29.49
N GLY A 72 -5.04 -1.61 -28.64
CA GLY A 72 -4.82 -1.70 -27.20
C GLY A 72 -4.63 -0.32 -26.55
N ILE A 73 -5.55 0.62 -26.82
CA ILE A 73 -5.42 2.00 -26.32
C ILE A 73 -5.86 2.12 -24.86
N LEU A 74 -4.90 2.44 -23.98
CA LEU A 74 -5.12 2.95 -22.63
C LEU A 74 -5.55 4.43 -22.70
N LEU A 75 -6.70 4.76 -22.13
CA LEU A 75 -7.20 6.15 -22.02
C LEU A 75 -6.69 6.84 -20.76
N GLY A 76 -6.48 6.08 -19.68
CA GLY A 76 -6.01 6.60 -18.41
C GLY A 76 -6.25 5.63 -17.26
N VAL A 77 -6.16 6.13 -16.04
CA VAL A 77 -6.40 5.39 -14.80
C VAL A 77 -7.40 6.17 -13.96
N VAL A 78 -8.43 5.48 -13.47
CA VAL A 78 -9.32 6.03 -12.45
C VAL A 78 -8.83 5.56 -11.09
N GLY A 79 -8.77 6.47 -10.11
CA GLY A 79 -8.34 6.21 -8.75
C GLY A 79 -9.37 6.71 -7.73
N THR A 80 -9.53 6.01 -6.62
CA THR A 80 -10.34 6.48 -5.48
C THR A 80 -9.56 6.26 -4.19
N ASP A 81 -9.40 7.35 -3.43
CA ASP A 81 -8.65 7.34 -2.19
C ASP A 81 -9.54 6.88 -1.03
N VAL A 82 -9.02 5.94 -0.25
CA VAL A 82 -9.70 5.32 0.88
C VAL A 82 -8.88 5.59 2.14
N PRO A 83 -9.44 6.27 3.16
CA PRO A 83 -8.76 6.39 4.44
C PRO A 83 -8.53 5.02 5.07
N VAL A 84 -7.30 4.76 5.52
CA VAL A 84 -6.97 3.52 6.22
C VAL A 84 -7.81 3.36 7.49
N SER A 85 -8.22 4.48 8.11
CA SER A 85 -9.16 4.49 9.24
C SER A 85 -10.52 3.88 8.92
N GLU A 86 -11.03 4.02 7.69
CA GLU A 86 -12.29 3.38 7.26
C GLU A 86 -12.12 1.86 7.18
N LEU A 87 -10.97 1.38 6.68
CA LEU A 87 -10.67 -0.06 6.66
C LEU A 87 -10.64 -0.64 8.08
N LEU A 88 -10.04 0.10 9.03
CA LEU A 88 -9.95 -0.31 10.43
C LEU A 88 -11.30 -0.39 11.15
N LYS A 89 -12.35 0.33 10.68
CA LYS A 89 -13.70 0.24 11.28
C LYS A 89 -14.35 -1.13 11.08
N THR A 90 -13.91 -1.88 10.08
CA THR A 90 -14.41 -3.24 9.82
C THR A 90 -13.93 -4.26 10.85
N ILE A 91 -12.87 -3.92 11.59
CA ILE A 91 -12.23 -4.80 12.56
C ILE A 91 -12.98 -4.71 13.90
N PRO A 92 -13.51 -5.82 14.44
CA PRO A 92 -14.23 -5.81 15.71
C PRO A 92 -13.26 -5.71 16.90
N LYS A 93 -12.71 -4.51 17.14
CA LYS A 93 -11.68 -4.24 18.16
C LYS A 93 -12.09 -4.74 19.56
N TYR A 94 -13.37 -4.64 19.90
CA TYR A 94 -13.90 -5.09 21.19
C TYR A 94 -13.80 -6.61 21.42
N LYS A 95 -13.58 -7.42 20.37
CA LYS A 95 -13.41 -8.89 20.48
C LYS A 95 -11.96 -9.34 20.65
N LEU A 96 -10.98 -8.45 20.49
CA LEU A 96 -9.55 -8.80 20.48
C LEU A 96 -8.92 -8.87 21.88
N GLY A 97 -9.55 -8.26 22.89
CA GLY A 97 -8.99 -8.13 24.24
C GLY A 97 -7.93 -7.01 24.33
N ILE A 98 -7.32 -6.86 25.51
CA ILE A 98 -6.44 -5.72 25.83
C ILE A 98 -5.06 -5.74 25.13
N HIS A 99 -4.62 -6.91 24.68
CA HIS A 99 -3.33 -7.09 24.00
C HIS A 99 -3.48 -7.52 22.53
N GLY A 100 -4.72 -7.76 22.08
CA GLY A 100 -4.99 -8.12 20.69
C GLY A 100 -5.15 -6.88 19.82
N TYR A 101 -4.51 -6.88 18.67
CA TYR A 101 -4.69 -5.88 17.63
C TYR A 101 -4.76 -6.57 16.28
N ALA A 102 -5.25 -5.83 15.29
CA ALA A 102 -5.20 -6.24 13.91
C ALA A 102 -4.29 -5.27 13.16
N PHE A 103 -3.54 -5.82 12.21
CA PHE A 103 -2.67 -5.08 11.32
C PHE A 103 -2.92 -5.58 9.90
N ALA A 104 -2.45 -4.83 8.92
CA ALA A 104 -2.51 -5.22 7.52
C ALA A 104 -1.17 -4.93 6.84
N ILE A 105 -0.80 -5.80 5.90
CA ILE A 105 0.42 -5.70 5.11
C ILE A 105 0.11 -5.77 3.61
N THR A 106 1.02 -5.26 2.79
CA THR A 106 0.99 -5.40 1.34
C THR A 106 1.56 -6.75 0.91
N ASN A 107 1.41 -7.08 -0.37
CA ASN A 107 2.03 -8.26 -0.98
C ASN A 107 3.58 -8.17 -1.05
N ASN A 108 4.17 -7.04 -0.64
CA ASN A 108 5.62 -6.89 -0.54
C ASN A 108 6.14 -7.08 0.90
N GLY A 109 5.24 -7.14 1.89
CA GLY A 109 5.60 -7.21 3.31
C GLY A 109 5.53 -5.88 4.05
N TYR A 110 5.29 -4.77 3.34
CA TYR A 110 5.18 -3.45 3.96
C TYR A 110 3.87 -3.28 4.71
N ILE A 111 3.95 -2.53 5.80
CA ILE A 111 2.81 -2.27 6.66
C ILE A 111 1.85 -1.28 5.99
N LEU A 112 0.59 -1.68 5.86
CA LEU A 112 -0.51 -0.77 5.55
C LEU A 112 -1.03 -0.09 6.82
N THR A 113 -1.15 -0.85 7.93
CA THR A 113 -1.56 -0.33 9.24
C THR A 113 -1.02 -1.20 10.37
N HIS A 114 -0.46 -0.57 11.42
CA HIS A 114 0.07 -1.24 12.61
C HIS A 114 0.04 -0.29 13.82
N PRO A 115 -0.21 -0.76 15.07
CA PRO A 115 -0.16 0.08 16.26
C PRO A 115 1.16 0.81 16.49
N ASP A 116 2.27 0.28 15.97
CA ASP A 116 3.62 0.88 16.06
C ASP A 116 4.07 1.63 14.79
N LEU A 117 3.24 1.66 13.74
CA LEU A 117 3.54 2.48 12.57
C LEU A 117 3.44 3.96 12.95
N ARG A 118 4.51 4.72 12.71
CA ARG A 118 4.60 6.15 13.03
C ARG A 118 4.99 6.94 11.77
N PRO A 119 4.03 7.35 10.92
CA PRO A 119 4.34 8.01 9.66
C PRO A 119 4.84 9.45 9.80
N LEU A 120 4.68 10.07 10.96
CA LEU A 120 5.08 11.45 11.26
C LEU A 120 6.16 11.48 12.36
N TYR A 121 7.08 12.45 12.32
CA TYR A 121 8.15 12.58 13.32
C TYR A 121 7.61 12.83 14.74
N GLU A 122 6.62 13.70 14.86
CA GLU A 122 5.85 14.02 16.07
C GLU A 122 4.43 14.39 15.61
N GLU A 123 3.40 14.05 16.39
CA GLU A 123 1.99 14.39 16.06
C GLU A 123 1.81 15.90 15.81
N SER A 124 2.58 16.74 16.51
CA SER A 124 2.54 18.19 16.42
C SER A 124 3.21 18.78 15.17
N LYS A 125 4.25 18.12 14.62
CA LYS A 125 5.10 18.73 13.60
C LYS A 125 4.64 18.49 12.16
N LYS A 126 3.52 17.76 11.94
CA LYS A 126 2.93 17.37 10.63
C LYS A 126 3.94 16.90 9.55
N ARG A 127 5.19 16.61 9.93
CA ARG A 127 6.29 16.28 9.02
C ARG A 127 6.36 14.78 8.85
N ARG A 128 6.19 14.34 7.60
CA ARG A 128 6.29 12.94 7.19
C ARG A 128 7.72 12.44 7.45
N LYS A 129 7.84 11.25 8.04
CA LYS A 129 9.14 10.56 8.12
C LYS A 129 9.55 10.10 6.72
N PRO A 130 10.84 10.08 6.38
CA PRO A 130 11.28 9.40 5.15
C PRO A 130 10.91 7.91 5.25
N ASN A 131 10.55 7.30 4.12
CA ASN A 131 10.34 5.84 3.98
C ASN A 131 9.26 5.23 4.90
N TYR A 132 8.35 6.02 5.47
CA TYR A 132 7.28 5.47 6.32
C TYR A 132 6.35 4.49 5.60
N SER A 133 6.23 4.58 4.27
CA SER A 133 5.39 3.71 3.44
C SER A 133 6.04 2.34 3.17
N SER A 134 7.36 2.22 3.40
CA SER A 134 8.14 1.01 3.14
C SER A 134 8.64 0.34 4.41
N VAL A 135 8.00 0.58 5.56
CA VAL A 135 8.32 -0.11 6.81
C VAL A 135 7.86 -1.55 6.68
N ASP A 136 8.79 -2.50 6.78
CA ASP A 136 8.48 -3.92 6.71
C ASP A 136 7.87 -4.43 8.03
N LEU A 137 7.05 -5.48 7.95
CA LEU A 137 6.54 -6.18 9.13
C LEU A 137 7.66 -6.61 10.08
N SER A 138 8.80 -7.03 9.52
CA SER A 138 9.95 -7.55 10.28
C SER A 138 10.62 -6.46 11.14
N GLU A 139 10.43 -5.18 10.80
CA GLU A 139 10.96 -4.05 11.58
C GLU A 139 10.10 -3.70 12.80
N VAL A 140 8.82 -4.07 12.80
CA VAL A 140 7.86 -3.70 13.87
C VAL A 140 7.48 -4.87 14.76
N GLU A 141 7.56 -6.09 14.24
CA GLU A 141 7.19 -7.31 14.94
C GLU A 141 8.40 -8.20 15.18
N TRP A 142 8.26 -9.07 16.17
CA TRP A 142 9.28 -10.07 16.45
C TRP A 142 9.32 -11.09 15.31
N GLU A 143 10.45 -11.10 14.59
CA GLU A 143 10.75 -12.12 13.60
C GLU A 143 10.82 -13.50 14.27
N ASP A 144 10.19 -14.48 13.64
CA ASP A 144 10.57 -15.87 13.84
C ASP A 144 11.90 -16.12 13.11
N LYS A 145 12.66 -17.15 13.51
CA LYS A 145 14.03 -17.37 13.00
C LYS A 145 14.12 -17.45 11.46
N ASP A 146 13.03 -17.78 10.78
CA ASP A 146 13.00 -18.07 9.33
C ASP A 146 11.93 -17.25 8.55
N ASP A 147 11.43 -16.14 9.12
CA ASP A 147 10.40 -15.28 8.51
C ASP A 147 9.13 -16.04 8.05
N ILE A 148 8.78 -17.14 8.70
CA ILE A 148 7.69 -18.04 8.31
C ILE A 148 6.37 -17.28 8.23
N LEU A 149 6.08 -16.44 9.22
CA LEU A 149 4.83 -15.70 9.27
C LEU A 149 4.75 -14.65 8.15
N ARG A 150 5.82 -13.85 7.99
CA ARG A 150 5.91 -12.84 6.94
C ARG A 150 5.78 -13.46 5.55
N ASN A 151 6.54 -14.52 5.29
CA ASN A 151 6.54 -15.25 4.01
C ASN A 151 5.18 -15.89 3.73
N ALA A 152 4.50 -16.45 4.73
CA ALA A 152 3.17 -16.99 4.55
C ALA A 152 2.17 -15.89 4.13
N MET A 153 2.18 -14.74 4.80
CA MET A 153 1.25 -13.65 4.50
C MET A 153 1.51 -12.97 3.16
N VAL A 154 2.77 -12.74 2.79
CA VAL A 154 3.16 -12.21 1.46
C VAL A 154 2.69 -13.16 0.34
N ASN A 155 2.79 -14.47 0.57
CA ASN A 155 2.28 -15.50 -0.35
C ASN A 155 0.78 -15.77 -0.22
N ARG A 156 0.04 -14.93 0.52
CA ARG A 156 -1.43 -15.01 0.70
C ARG A 156 -1.92 -16.34 1.28
N LYS A 157 -1.08 -17.01 2.08
CA LYS A 157 -1.45 -18.22 2.80
C LYS A 157 -2.19 -17.84 4.08
N THR A 158 -3.33 -18.46 4.33
CA THR A 158 -4.08 -18.32 5.57
C THR A 158 -3.64 -19.37 6.58
N GLY A 159 -3.69 -19.03 7.86
CA GLY A 159 -3.32 -19.96 8.93
C GLY A 159 -3.18 -19.27 10.28
N THR A 160 -2.72 -20.03 11.25
CA THR A 160 -2.41 -19.58 12.60
C THR A 160 -0.94 -19.84 12.89
N PHE A 161 -0.28 -18.90 13.54
CA PHE A 161 1.11 -19.01 13.97
C PHE A 161 1.19 -18.71 15.46
N SER A 162 2.05 -19.42 16.18
CA SER A 162 2.26 -19.23 17.62
C SER A 162 3.75 -19.36 17.91
N MET A 163 4.27 -18.40 18.67
CA MET A 163 5.68 -18.33 19.04
C MET A 163 5.81 -17.85 20.48
N GLU A 164 6.73 -18.45 21.22
CA GLU A 164 7.08 -17.96 22.55
C GLU A 164 8.05 -16.79 22.43
N VAL A 165 7.63 -15.63 22.94
CA VAL A 165 8.42 -14.39 22.91
C VAL A 165 8.64 -13.93 24.34
N LYS A 166 9.88 -13.53 24.67
CA LYS A 166 10.19 -12.90 25.97
C LYS A 166 9.97 -11.40 25.86
N LYS A 167 8.80 -10.92 26.30
CA LYS A 167 8.50 -9.48 26.37
C LYS A 167 8.80 -8.95 27.77
N THR A 168 9.67 -7.95 27.87
CA THR A 168 9.80 -7.17 29.11
C THR A 168 8.56 -6.31 29.26
N VAL A 169 7.72 -6.63 30.24
CA VAL A 169 6.57 -5.80 30.61
C VAL A 169 7.04 -4.82 31.66
N ASP A 170 6.97 -3.53 31.35
CA ASP A 170 7.21 -2.50 32.36
C ASP A 170 6.05 -2.55 33.37
N LYS A 171 6.37 -2.75 34.64
CA LYS A 171 5.37 -2.73 35.70
C LYS A 171 5.03 -1.26 35.93
N GLY A 172 3.99 -0.78 35.26
CA GLY A 172 3.50 0.59 35.42
C GLY A 172 3.45 0.97 36.90
N VAL A 173 4.15 2.04 37.27
CA VAL A 173 4.10 2.61 38.62
C VAL A 173 2.71 3.21 38.80
N SER A 174 1.97 2.64 39.75
CA SER A 174 0.63 3.11 40.16
C SER A 174 0.69 4.45 40.87
#